data_AF-A0A946SYI8-F1
#
_entry.id   AF-A0A946SYI8-F1
#
_cell.length_a   1.000
_cell.length_b   1.000
_cell.length_c   1.000
_cell.angle_alpha   90.00
_cell.angle_beta   90.00
_cell.angle_gamma   90.00
#
_symmetry.space_group_name_H-M   'P 1'
#
loop_
_entity.id
_entity.type
_entity.pdbx_description
1 polymer ?
#
loop_
_entity_poly.entity_id
_entity_poly.type
_entity_poly.pdbx_seq_one_letter_code
_entity_poly.pdbx_strand_id
1 'polypeptide(L)'
;MNSFLKYPAILLMLIVTLSCSRTESFFYEVVEPEIVTGLVVYPSYLRNQEITFEVFDAEGNNITMDSNFIVDGVSIVGNQISYPEIGTHQVYAEYSIESTVYNSDTRTFNIVIPKTRVVLEDYTGTWCGYCPNVSHAIEEIRMITDDISVVAIHYADEMTISPGLDLINEFNITGYPTARINRTVDWSYPYGSSQIESLIETDNSIAISIDSHMIDMSMLQVQLRVVSEEDLSDHKVIAYLVEDNLIYDQTNYYNYDENSYFFGMGNPIVNFVHNDVLRHSFTDALGNPMENPTPALNDTFFNYSFEIDSGHTLANLGIVVMIVNQNNTAINSQFSEINYFQDFN
;
A
#
# COMPACT_ATOMS: atom_id res chain seq x y z
N MET A 1 -61.91 57.09 -20.74
CA MET A 1 -60.64 57.84 -20.54
C MET A 1 -59.93 57.20 -19.35
N ASN A 2 -58.67 56.83 -19.55
CA ASN A 2 -57.75 56.12 -18.66
C ASN A 2 -57.93 56.40 -17.15
N SER A 3 -57.87 55.36 -16.32
CA SER A 3 -56.61 55.04 -15.60
C SER A 3 -56.75 53.79 -14.72
N PHE A 4 -55.72 52.96 -14.80
CA PHE A 4 -55.37 51.87 -13.90
C PHE A 4 -55.30 52.30 -12.43
N LEU A 5 -55.65 51.41 -11.50
CA LEU A 5 -54.93 51.31 -10.23
C LEU A 5 -54.83 49.84 -9.79
N LYS A 6 -53.60 49.45 -9.45
CA LYS A 6 -53.12 48.11 -9.10
C LYS A 6 -53.26 47.89 -7.59
N TYR A 7 -53.62 46.69 -7.16
CA TYR A 7 -53.34 46.17 -5.81
C TYR A 7 -52.43 44.93 -5.93
N PRO A 8 -51.38 44.78 -5.11
CA PRO A 8 -50.45 43.68 -5.22
C PRO A 8 -50.98 42.45 -4.49
N ALA A 9 -50.99 41.30 -5.18
CA ALA A 9 -51.16 40.00 -4.56
C ALA A 9 -49.79 39.55 -4.02
N ILE A 10 -49.70 39.31 -2.72
CA ILE A 10 -48.56 38.70 -2.05
C ILE A 10 -48.55 37.22 -2.47
N LEU A 11 -47.64 36.85 -3.37
CA LEU A 11 -47.38 35.47 -3.76
C LEU A 11 -46.24 34.95 -2.88
N LEU A 12 -46.58 34.11 -1.91
CA LEU A 12 -45.62 33.39 -1.07
C LEU A 12 -44.92 32.33 -1.94
N MET A 13 -43.73 32.67 -2.43
CA MET A 13 -42.90 31.79 -3.25
C MET A 13 -42.19 30.79 -2.33
N LEU A 14 -42.74 29.57 -2.23
CA LEU A 14 -42.10 28.45 -1.57
C LEU A 14 -40.90 28.02 -2.45
N ILE A 15 -39.70 28.49 -2.13
CA ILE A 15 -38.47 28.04 -2.77
C ILE A 15 -38.17 26.65 -2.21
N VAL A 16 -38.61 25.62 -2.94
CA VAL A 16 -38.10 24.27 -2.76
C VAL A 16 -36.70 24.27 -3.37
N THR A 17 -35.67 24.44 -2.54
CA THR A 17 -34.31 24.11 -2.94
C THR A 17 -34.28 22.59 -3.15
N LEU A 18 -34.39 22.16 -4.40
CA LEU A 18 -33.96 20.84 -4.83
C LEU A 18 -32.47 20.75 -4.52
N SER A 19 -32.16 20.17 -3.36
CA SER A 19 -30.84 19.67 -3.04
C SER A 19 -30.56 18.55 -4.04
N CYS A 20 -29.78 18.86 -5.07
CA CYS A 20 -29.08 17.83 -5.83
C CYS A 20 -28.02 17.24 -4.90
N SER A 21 -28.42 16.26 -4.09
CA SER A 21 -27.49 15.24 -3.62
C SER A 21 -26.84 14.66 -4.88
N ARG A 22 -25.56 14.99 -5.11
CA ARG A 22 -24.74 14.23 -6.05
C ARG A 22 -24.63 12.85 -5.44
N THR A 23 -25.50 11.94 -5.86
CA THR A 23 -25.21 10.52 -5.77
C THR A 23 -24.00 10.30 -6.66
N GLU A 24 -22.84 10.05 -6.04
CA GLU A 24 -21.68 9.54 -6.75
C GLU A 24 -22.11 8.28 -7.48
N SER A 25 -22.08 8.37 -8.81
CA SER A 25 -22.34 7.22 -9.65
C SER A 25 -21.05 6.44 -9.63
N PHE A 26 -21.02 5.34 -8.87
CA PHE A 26 -20.03 4.29 -9.06
C PHE A 26 -20.26 3.73 -10.47
N PHE A 27 -19.53 4.27 -11.44
CA PHE A 27 -19.40 3.62 -12.73
C PHE A 27 -18.50 2.41 -12.50
N TYR A 28 -19.09 1.21 -12.47
CA TYR A 28 -18.35 0.00 -12.79
C TYR A 28 -18.05 0.08 -14.28
N GLU A 29 -16.87 0.58 -14.63
CA GLU A 29 -16.34 0.32 -15.95
C GLU A 29 -16.06 -1.18 -15.99
N VAL A 30 -16.74 -1.88 -16.90
CA VAL A 30 -16.46 -3.28 -17.18
C VAL A 30 -15.13 -3.26 -17.91
N VAL A 31 -14.03 -3.34 -17.15
CA VAL A 31 -12.71 -3.58 -17.70
C VAL A 31 -12.81 -4.92 -18.42
N GLU A 32 -12.64 -4.92 -19.75
CA GLU A 32 -12.52 -6.18 -20.47
C GLU A 32 -11.34 -6.94 -19.86
N PRO A 33 -11.51 -8.22 -19.48
CA PRO A 33 -10.43 -8.96 -18.87
C PRO A 33 -9.24 -8.97 -19.83
N GLU A 34 -8.08 -8.58 -19.32
CA GLU A 34 -6.83 -8.71 -20.06
C GLU A 34 -6.68 -10.16 -20.53
N ILE A 35 -6.36 -10.36 -21.81
CA ILE A 35 -6.13 -11.70 -22.34
C ILE A 35 -4.83 -12.19 -21.74
N VAL A 36 -4.94 -13.06 -20.73
CA VAL A 36 -3.80 -13.77 -20.16
C VAL A 36 -3.32 -14.78 -21.21
N THR A 37 -2.05 -14.70 -21.59
CA THR A 37 -1.43 -15.64 -22.54
C THR A 37 -0.16 -16.23 -21.92
N GLY A 38 0.12 -17.49 -22.24
CA GLY A 38 1.29 -18.21 -21.75
C GLY A 38 1.13 -18.78 -20.33
N LEU A 39 2.27 -19.17 -19.75
CA LEU A 39 2.36 -19.77 -18.42
C LEU A 39 2.21 -18.71 -17.33
N VAL A 40 1.26 -18.94 -16.43
CA VAL A 40 0.96 -18.13 -15.24
C VAL A 40 1.62 -18.77 -14.02
N VAL A 41 2.51 -18.00 -13.41
CA VAL A 41 3.20 -18.33 -12.16
C VAL A 41 3.68 -17.03 -11.52
N TYR A 42 3.54 -16.91 -10.20
CA TYR A 42 4.03 -15.76 -9.45
C TYR A 42 5.54 -15.88 -9.19
N PRO A 43 6.26 -14.77 -9.05
CA PRO A 43 7.71 -14.79 -8.87
C PRO A 43 8.16 -15.33 -7.50
N SER A 44 7.29 -15.29 -6.48
CA SER A 44 7.60 -15.85 -5.15
C SER A 44 6.40 -16.55 -4.50
N TYR A 45 6.70 -17.57 -3.69
CA TYR A 45 5.76 -18.35 -2.89
C TYR A 45 6.38 -18.66 -1.52
N LEU A 46 5.53 -18.90 -0.52
CA LEU A 46 6.01 -19.39 0.78
C LEU A 46 6.39 -20.87 0.71
N ARG A 47 7.26 -21.30 1.62
CA ARG A 47 7.50 -22.73 1.83
C ARG A 47 6.18 -23.44 2.16
N ASN A 48 6.01 -24.64 1.61
CA ASN A 48 4.81 -25.47 1.70
C ASN A 48 3.54 -24.88 1.07
N GLN A 49 3.58 -23.69 0.49
CA GLN A 49 2.46 -23.17 -0.30
C GLN A 49 2.24 -24.07 -1.52
N GLU A 50 0.97 -24.39 -1.80
CA GLU A 50 0.59 -25.06 -3.04
C GLU A 50 0.66 -24.05 -4.19
N ILE A 51 1.52 -24.35 -5.15
CA ILE A 51 1.72 -23.59 -6.37
C ILE A 51 0.91 -24.27 -7.46
N THR A 52 -0.07 -23.55 -8.02
CA THR A 52 -0.85 -24.02 -9.16
C THR A 52 -0.35 -23.33 -10.43
N PHE A 53 0.05 -24.12 -11.41
CA PHE A 53 0.43 -23.63 -12.74
C PHE A 53 -0.78 -23.64 -13.66
N GLU A 54 -0.94 -22.57 -14.42
CA GLU A 54 -1.93 -22.46 -15.48
C GLU A 54 -1.27 -21.99 -16.77
N VAL A 55 -1.76 -22.44 -17.91
CA VAL A 55 -1.26 -21.98 -19.21
C VAL A 55 -2.42 -21.68 -20.15
N PHE A 56 -2.32 -20.54 -20.83
CA PHE A 56 -3.31 -20.04 -21.77
C PHE A 56 -2.68 -19.89 -23.16
N ASP A 57 -3.42 -20.22 -24.21
CA ASP A 57 -2.97 -20.03 -25.59
C ASP A 57 -3.02 -18.56 -26.03
N ALA A 58 -2.67 -18.29 -27.30
CA ALA A 58 -2.64 -16.93 -27.84
C ALA A 58 -4.04 -16.28 -27.94
N GLU A 59 -5.09 -17.10 -27.94
CA GLU A 59 -6.49 -16.69 -27.96
C GLU A 59 -7.07 -16.58 -26.53
N GLY A 60 -6.28 -16.85 -25.49
CA GLY A 60 -6.69 -16.81 -24.09
C GLY A 60 -7.46 -18.05 -23.62
N ASN A 61 -7.47 -19.15 -24.39
CA ASN A 61 -8.08 -20.39 -23.95
C ASN A 61 -7.17 -21.09 -22.94
N ASN A 62 -7.76 -21.57 -21.84
CA ASN A 62 -7.03 -22.36 -20.85
C ASN A 62 -6.70 -23.76 -21.42
N ILE A 63 -5.42 -24.02 -21.62
CA ILE A 63 -4.88 -25.30 -22.14
C ILE A 63 -4.13 -26.09 -21.05
N THR A 64 -4.33 -25.74 -19.77
CA THR A 64 -3.63 -26.32 -18.60
C THR A 64 -3.74 -27.84 -18.55
N MET A 65 -4.94 -28.38 -18.78
CA MET A 65 -5.18 -29.83 -18.70
C MET A 65 -4.63 -30.61 -19.90
N ASP A 66 -4.32 -29.93 -20.99
CA ASP A 66 -3.70 -30.50 -22.20
C ASP A 66 -2.18 -30.31 -22.20
N SER A 67 -1.61 -29.81 -21.11
CA SER A 67 -0.21 -29.44 -20.96
C SER A 67 0.50 -30.30 -19.91
N ASN A 68 1.79 -30.56 -20.12
CA ASN A 68 2.69 -31.10 -19.10
C ASN A 68 3.51 -29.96 -18.52
N PHE A 69 3.68 -29.92 -17.20
CA PHE A 69 4.55 -28.94 -16.55
C PHE A 69 5.91 -29.57 -16.24
N ILE A 70 6.98 -28.90 -16.65
CA ILE A 70 8.34 -29.32 -16.41
C ILE A 70 8.96 -28.34 -15.43
N VAL A 71 9.30 -28.81 -14.23
CA VAL A 71 9.94 -28.02 -13.18
C VAL A 71 11.36 -28.52 -12.97
N ASP A 72 12.35 -27.62 -13.08
CA ASP A 72 13.78 -27.93 -12.99
C ASP A 72 14.23 -29.10 -13.90
N GLY A 73 13.62 -29.18 -15.09
CA GLY A 73 13.89 -30.23 -16.08
C GLY A 73 13.18 -31.56 -15.83
N VAL A 74 12.31 -31.66 -14.82
CA VAL A 74 11.54 -32.86 -14.48
C VAL A 74 10.05 -32.61 -14.69
N SER A 75 9.39 -33.46 -15.48
CA SER A 75 7.93 -33.43 -15.63
C SER A 75 7.26 -33.78 -14.31
N ILE A 76 6.31 -32.95 -13.87
CA ILE A 76 5.50 -33.21 -12.67
C ILE A 76 4.18 -33.90 -13.05
N VAL A 77 3.47 -34.42 -12.05
CA VAL A 77 2.13 -34.99 -12.23
C VAL A 77 1.10 -33.91 -11.94
N GLY A 78 0.22 -33.65 -12.91
CA GLY A 78 -0.77 -32.57 -12.80
C GLY A 78 -0.12 -31.20 -12.96
N ASN A 79 -0.74 -30.17 -12.38
CA ASN A 79 -0.34 -28.78 -12.51
C ASN A 79 -0.04 -28.12 -11.16
N GLN A 80 0.18 -28.90 -10.11
CA GLN A 80 0.40 -28.40 -8.76
C GLN A 80 1.70 -28.93 -8.16
N ILE A 81 2.39 -28.09 -7.39
CA ILE A 81 3.61 -28.46 -6.66
C ILE A 81 3.73 -27.65 -5.37
N SER A 82 4.52 -28.13 -4.42
CA SER A 82 4.95 -27.34 -3.26
C SER A 82 6.37 -27.72 -2.86
N TYR A 83 7.04 -26.80 -2.16
CA TYR A 83 8.44 -26.97 -1.75
C TYR A 83 8.60 -26.62 -0.27
N PRO A 84 9.20 -27.51 0.55
CA PRO A 84 9.41 -27.23 1.96
C PRO A 84 10.66 -26.36 2.23
N GLU A 85 11.59 -26.32 1.28
CA GLU A 85 12.87 -25.62 1.40
C GLU A 85 12.88 -24.36 0.54
N ILE A 86 13.59 -23.33 1.00
CA ILE A 86 13.83 -22.12 0.20
C ILE A 86 14.67 -22.46 -1.04
N GLY A 87 14.44 -21.74 -2.14
CA GLY A 87 15.16 -22.00 -3.38
C GLY A 87 14.58 -21.28 -4.58
N THR A 88 15.32 -21.31 -5.68
CA THR A 88 14.88 -20.78 -6.97
C THR A 88 14.62 -21.96 -7.90
N HIS A 89 13.48 -21.93 -8.57
CA HIS A 89 13.00 -22.99 -9.46
C HIS A 89 12.61 -22.39 -10.82
N GLN A 90 12.68 -23.21 -11.85
CA GLN A 90 12.22 -22.84 -13.20
C GLN A 90 11.14 -23.79 -13.67
N VAL A 91 10.13 -23.24 -14.34
CA VAL A 91 9.01 -23.99 -14.92
C VAL A 91 8.72 -23.55 -16.34
N TYR A 92 8.38 -24.52 -17.19
CA TYR A 92 7.73 -24.26 -18.48
C TYR A 92 6.64 -25.30 -18.71
N ALA A 93 5.64 -24.94 -19.52
CA ALA A 93 4.60 -25.85 -19.97
C ALA A 93 4.95 -26.40 -21.36
N GLU A 94 4.79 -27.70 -21.55
CA GLU A 94 4.87 -28.39 -22.84
C GLU A 94 3.45 -28.77 -23.28
N TYR A 95 3.04 -28.38 -24.48
CA TYR A 95 1.71 -28.66 -25.03
C TYR A 95 1.78 -28.97 -26.52
N SER A 96 0.72 -29.53 -27.09
CA SER A 96 0.70 -29.95 -28.50
C SER A 96 -0.44 -29.32 -29.30
N ILE A 97 -0.11 -28.75 -30.45
CA ILE A 97 -1.08 -28.27 -31.45
C ILE A 97 -0.89 -29.09 -32.72
N GLU A 98 -1.96 -29.75 -33.20
CA GLU A 98 -1.92 -30.60 -34.40
C GLU A 98 -0.75 -31.63 -34.39
N SER A 99 -0.49 -32.26 -33.23
CA SER A 99 0.63 -33.20 -33.01
C SER A 99 2.04 -32.61 -33.10
N THR A 100 2.18 -31.29 -33.15
CA THR A 100 3.45 -30.58 -32.99
C THR A 100 3.59 -30.11 -31.56
N VAL A 101 4.74 -30.36 -30.93
CA VAL A 101 5.02 -29.98 -29.54
C VAL A 101 5.57 -28.56 -29.48
N TYR A 102 5.07 -27.78 -28.53
CA TYR A 102 5.48 -26.42 -28.22
C TYR A 102 5.79 -26.30 -26.74
N ASN A 103 6.64 -25.33 -26.41
CA ASN A 103 6.92 -24.95 -25.03
C ASN A 103 6.46 -23.51 -24.80
N SER A 104 5.93 -23.22 -23.63
CA SER A 104 5.82 -21.85 -23.13
C SER A 104 7.22 -21.26 -22.90
N ASP A 105 7.28 -19.95 -22.71
CA ASP A 105 8.44 -19.33 -22.10
C ASP A 105 8.71 -19.95 -20.72
N THR A 106 10.00 -20.10 -20.40
CA THR A 106 10.43 -20.53 -19.08
C THR A 106 10.24 -19.38 -18.09
N ARG A 107 9.58 -19.67 -16.98
CA ARG A 107 9.37 -18.75 -15.86
C ARG A 107 10.18 -19.20 -14.65
N THR A 108 10.64 -18.24 -13.87
CA THR A 108 11.35 -18.48 -12.61
C THR A 108 10.45 -18.10 -11.45
N PHE A 109 10.43 -18.93 -10.40
CA PHE A 109 9.79 -18.60 -9.14
C PHE A 109 10.69 -18.97 -7.96
N ASN A 110 10.50 -18.30 -6.83
CA ASN A 110 11.28 -18.49 -5.63
C ASN A 110 10.41 -19.00 -4.48
N ILE A 111 10.98 -19.87 -3.66
CA ILE A 111 10.42 -20.28 -2.37
C ILE A 111 11.16 -19.48 -1.31
N VAL A 112 10.41 -18.69 -0.55
CA VAL A 112 10.97 -17.70 0.36
C VAL A 112 10.44 -17.84 1.77
N ILE A 113 11.19 -17.27 2.71
CA ILE A 113 10.71 -16.90 4.04
C ILE A 113 10.67 -15.36 4.03
N PRO A 114 9.52 -14.73 4.29
CA PRO A 114 9.40 -13.28 4.36
C PRO A 114 10.25 -12.72 5.50
N LYS A 115 10.82 -11.54 5.30
CA LYS A 115 11.41 -10.78 6.39
C LYS A 115 10.38 -9.90 7.08
N THR A 116 10.62 -9.60 8.35
CA THR A 116 9.85 -8.60 9.08
C THR A 116 10.23 -7.21 8.59
N ARG A 117 9.22 -6.45 8.15
CA ARG A 117 9.32 -5.03 7.84
C ARG A 117 8.48 -4.23 8.82
N VAL A 118 9.08 -3.19 9.37
CA VAL A 118 8.48 -2.37 10.42
C VAL A 118 7.72 -1.19 9.83
N VAL A 119 6.52 -0.93 10.36
CA VAL A 119 5.82 0.33 10.09
C VAL A 119 6.32 1.40 11.06
N LEU A 120 6.73 2.55 10.53
CA LEU A 120 6.97 3.77 11.30
C LEU A 120 5.87 4.79 11.00
N GLU A 121 5.06 5.12 12.00
CA GLU A 121 4.03 6.17 11.89
C GLU A 121 4.53 7.42 12.60
N ASP A 122 4.72 8.53 11.86
CA ASP A 122 5.09 9.84 12.39
C ASP A 122 3.87 10.77 12.43
N TYR A 123 3.33 11.00 13.63
CA TYR A 123 2.28 11.99 13.83
C TYR A 123 2.91 13.37 14.02
N THR A 124 2.67 14.25 13.05
CA THR A 124 3.47 15.46 12.84
C THR A 124 2.62 16.68 12.40
N GLY A 125 3.28 17.80 12.16
CA GLY A 125 2.67 19.00 11.59
C GLY A 125 3.68 20.11 11.30
N THR A 126 3.43 20.93 10.28
CA THR A 126 4.32 22.04 9.88
C THR A 126 4.57 23.05 11.00
N TRP A 127 3.59 23.23 11.89
CA TRP A 127 3.65 24.14 13.04
C TRP A 127 4.46 23.59 14.22
N CYS A 128 4.80 22.30 14.24
CA CYS A 128 5.40 21.60 15.37
C CYS A 128 6.93 21.79 15.43
N GLY A 129 7.41 22.60 16.37
CA GLY A 129 8.83 22.94 16.48
C GLY A 129 9.80 21.81 16.83
N TYR A 130 9.31 20.69 17.37
CA TYR A 130 10.10 19.51 17.72
C TYR A 130 10.06 18.40 16.65
N CYS A 131 9.11 18.47 15.73
CA CYS A 131 8.90 17.46 14.70
C CYS A 131 10.06 17.27 13.70
N PRO A 132 10.91 18.27 13.39
CA PRO A 132 12.06 18.05 12.52
C PRO A 132 12.95 16.87 12.94
N ASN A 133 13.10 16.62 14.25
CA ASN A 133 13.93 15.52 14.74
C ASN A 133 13.40 14.12 14.39
N VAL A 134 12.08 13.92 14.30
CA VAL A 134 11.53 12.61 13.89
C VAL A 134 11.77 12.39 12.39
N SER A 135 11.48 13.41 11.58
CA SER A 135 11.77 13.36 10.14
C SER A 135 13.26 13.07 9.88
N HIS A 136 14.18 13.72 10.61
CA HIS A 136 15.61 13.40 10.49
C HIS A 136 15.95 11.98 10.93
N ALA A 137 15.40 11.53 12.06
CA ALA A 137 15.67 10.18 12.57
C ALA A 137 15.18 9.10 11.59
N ILE A 138 14.05 9.30 10.91
CA ILE A 138 13.57 8.39 9.86
C ILE A 138 14.60 8.27 8.73
N GLU A 139 15.15 9.40 8.25
CA GLU A 139 16.23 9.38 7.25
C GLU A 139 17.49 8.67 7.77
N GLU A 140 17.80 8.79 9.06
CA GLU A 140 18.89 8.02 9.68
C GLU A 140 18.60 6.51 9.71
N ILE A 141 17.35 6.09 9.94
CA ILE A 141 16.95 4.68 9.85
C ILE A 141 17.07 4.18 8.40
N ARG A 142 16.69 4.98 7.40
CA ARG A 142 16.85 4.63 5.97
C ARG A 142 18.32 4.44 5.56
N MET A 143 19.26 5.03 6.28
CA MET A 143 20.69 4.75 6.08
C MET A 143 21.14 3.38 6.63
N ILE A 144 20.33 2.75 7.47
CA ILE A 144 20.62 1.48 8.15
C ILE A 144 19.88 0.32 7.47
N THR A 145 18.63 0.55 7.04
CA THR A 145 17.75 -0.50 6.54
C THR A 145 16.72 0.02 5.53
N ASP A 146 16.36 -0.84 4.59
CA ASP A 146 15.22 -0.67 3.67
C ASP A 146 13.96 -1.42 4.19
N ASP A 147 14.06 -2.17 5.29
CA ASP A 147 12.98 -3.00 5.84
C ASP A 147 12.01 -2.18 6.74
N ILE A 148 11.71 -0.95 6.32
CA ILE A 148 10.73 -0.07 6.96
C ILE A 148 9.71 0.47 5.95
N SER A 149 8.48 0.62 6.40
CA SER A 149 7.43 1.37 5.68
C SER A 149 7.04 2.56 6.53
N VAL A 150 7.17 3.78 6.00
CA VAL A 150 6.94 5.00 6.77
C VAL A 150 5.65 5.68 6.32
N VAL A 151 4.94 6.25 7.27
CA VAL A 151 3.75 7.07 7.02
C VAL A 151 3.81 8.30 7.92
N ALA A 152 3.88 9.49 7.34
CA ALA A 152 3.77 10.76 8.05
C ALA A 152 2.30 11.24 8.07
N ILE A 153 1.72 11.30 9.27
CA ILE A 153 0.34 11.68 9.53
C ILE A 153 0.31 13.12 10.05
N HIS A 154 -0.10 14.02 9.18
CA HIS A 154 -0.16 15.44 9.47
C HIS A 154 -1.45 15.87 10.17
N TYR A 155 -1.35 16.85 11.07
CA TYR A 155 -2.48 17.43 11.81
C TYR A 155 -2.50 18.96 11.75
N ALA A 156 -3.68 19.52 11.45
CA ALA A 156 -3.98 20.95 11.46
C ALA A 156 -3.04 21.81 10.57
N ASP A 157 -2.68 21.29 9.40
CA ASP A 157 -1.89 21.97 8.37
C ASP A 157 -2.35 21.59 6.95
N GLU A 158 -1.59 22.02 5.94
CA GLU A 158 -1.88 21.83 4.52
C GLU A 158 -1.93 20.36 4.07
N MET A 159 -1.31 19.45 4.82
CA MET A 159 -1.19 18.02 4.49
C MET A 159 -2.17 17.14 5.28
N THR A 160 -3.03 17.76 6.08
CA THR A 160 -4.02 17.03 6.89
C THR A 160 -5.14 16.43 6.04
N ILE A 161 -5.38 15.13 6.18
CA ILE A 161 -6.50 14.42 5.53
C ILE A 161 -7.38 13.69 6.56
N SER A 162 -8.64 13.39 6.21
CA SER A 162 -9.60 12.73 7.11
C SER A 162 -9.10 11.39 7.66
N PRO A 163 -8.54 10.46 6.86
CA PRO A 163 -7.98 9.21 7.40
C PRO A 163 -6.90 9.42 8.46
N GLY A 164 -6.08 10.48 8.32
CA GLY A 164 -5.09 10.84 9.33
C GLY A 164 -5.71 11.24 10.67
N LEU A 165 -6.83 11.98 10.63
CA LEU A 165 -7.59 12.35 11.82
C LEU A 165 -8.20 11.13 12.53
N ASP A 166 -8.66 10.14 11.77
CA ASP A 166 -9.18 8.88 12.32
C ASP A 166 -8.09 8.13 13.09
N LEU A 167 -6.87 8.06 12.53
CA LEU A 167 -5.70 7.47 13.21
C LEU A 167 -5.34 8.24 14.48
N ILE A 168 -5.26 9.57 14.41
CA ILE A 168 -4.97 10.44 15.57
C ILE A 168 -5.97 10.20 16.71
N ASN A 169 -7.26 10.08 16.38
CA ASN A 169 -8.31 9.85 17.36
C ASN A 169 -8.26 8.45 17.97
N GLU A 170 -8.16 7.41 17.13
CA GLU A 170 -8.10 6.01 17.59
C GLU A 170 -6.93 5.79 18.54
N PHE A 171 -5.77 6.33 18.17
CA PHE A 171 -4.53 6.13 18.91
C PHE A 171 -4.30 7.15 20.01
N ASN A 172 -5.28 8.03 20.27
CA ASN A 172 -5.26 9.07 21.30
C ASN A 172 -3.99 9.92 21.24
N ILE A 173 -3.62 10.37 20.04
CA ILE A 173 -2.45 11.22 19.81
C ILE A 173 -2.79 12.64 20.28
N THR A 174 -2.14 13.07 21.36
CA THR A 174 -2.43 14.35 22.03
C THR A 174 -1.24 15.31 22.04
N GLY A 175 -0.10 14.88 21.52
CA GLY A 175 1.14 15.66 21.45
C GLY A 175 1.91 15.36 20.17
N TYR A 176 2.65 16.35 19.69
CA TYR A 176 3.42 16.28 18.45
C TYR A 176 4.88 16.72 18.70
N PRO A 177 5.87 16.01 18.15
CA PRO A 177 5.70 14.76 17.41
C PRO A 177 5.30 13.62 18.34
N THR A 178 4.59 12.64 17.78
CA THR A 178 4.50 11.28 18.35
C THR A 178 4.92 10.33 17.25
N ALA A 179 5.85 9.42 17.49
CA ALA A 179 6.25 8.42 16.50
C ALA A 179 6.01 7.01 17.07
N ARG A 180 5.55 6.08 16.23
CA ARG A 180 5.26 4.70 16.66
C ARG A 180 5.86 3.66 15.72
N ILE A 181 6.40 2.62 16.35
CA ILE A 181 6.83 1.38 15.70
C ILE A 181 5.67 0.39 15.77
N ASN A 182 5.26 -0.15 14.61
CA ASN A 182 4.19 -1.14 14.47
C ASN A 182 2.89 -0.76 15.23
N ARG A 183 2.54 0.53 15.14
CA ARG A 183 1.37 1.21 15.77
C ARG A 183 1.28 1.21 17.29
N THR A 184 2.13 0.45 17.97
CA THR A 184 1.93 0.08 19.38
C THR A 184 3.10 0.42 20.30
N VAL A 185 4.31 0.50 19.76
CA VAL A 185 5.50 0.87 20.54
C VAL A 185 5.81 2.33 20.27
N ASP A 186 5.78 3.17 21.32
CA ASP A 186 6.21 4.55 21.20
C ASP A 186 7.71 4.60 20.90
N TRP A 187 8.06 5.20 19.77
CA TRP A 187 9.44 5.52 19.40
C TRP A 187 9.71 6.96 19.83
N SER A 188 10.57 7.12 20.82
CA SER A 188 10.73 8.38 21.55
C SER A 188 12.14 8.92 21.44
N TYR A 189 12.28 10.24 21.60
CA TYR A 189 13.57 10.93 21.56
C TYR A 189 14.60 10.24 22.48
N PRO A 190 15.82 9.93 21.99
CA PRO A 190 16.44 10.44 20.77
C PRO A 190 16.17 9.65 19.48
N TYR A 191 15.12 8.83 19.43
CA TYR A 191 14.71 8.07 18.23
C TYR A 191 15.81 7.12 17.74
N GLY A 192 16.37 6.34 18.67
CA GLY A 192 17.45 5.40 18.34
C GLY A 192 16.98 4.21 17.49
N SER A 193 17.89 3.67 16.69
CA SER A 193 17.65 2.57 15.75
C SER A 193 17.49 1.20 16.39
N SER A 194 18.01 0.99 17.61
CA SER A 194 18.13 -0.33 18.23
C SER A 194 16.81 -1.10 18.34
N GLN A 195 15.69 -0.41 18.56
CA GLN A 195 14.38 -1.04 18.63
C GLN A 195 13.94 -1.58 17.26
N ILE A 196 14.22 -0.85 16.19
CA ILE A 196 13.87 -1.21 14.81
C ILE A 196 14.78 -2.34 14.33
N GLU A 197 16.11 -2.21 14.54
CA GLU A 197 17.10 -3.24 14.20
C GLU A 197 16.73 -4.60 14.82
N SER A 198 16.28 -4.61 16.07
CA SER A 198 15.88 -5.85 16.76
C SER A 198 14.65 -6.55 16.15
N LEU A 199 13.84 -5.84 15.36
CA LEU A 199 12.63 -6.38 14.74
C LEU A 199 12.90 -6.87 13.32
N ILE A 200 13.67 -6.12 12.52
CA ILE A 200 13.92 -6.42 11.10
C ILE A 200 14.86 -7.60 10.87
N GLU A 201 15.66 -8.00 11.88
CA GLU A 201 16.53 -9.18 11.82
C GLU A 201 15.77 -10.51 12.05
N THR A 202 14.44 -10.52 11.87
CA THR A 202 13.60 -11.68 12.12
C THR A 202 12.76 -12.07 10.91
N ASP A 203 12.56 -13.37 10.74
CA ASP A 203 11.61 -13.91 9.76
C ASP A 203 10.17 -13.56 10.15
N ASN A 204 9.30 -13.41 9.15
CA ASN A 204 7.87 -13.15 9.32
C ASN A 204 7.05 -14.25 8.65
N SER A 205 5.87 -14.55 9.19
CA SER A 205 4.96 -15.52 8.59
C SER A 205 4.15 -14.95 7.44
N ILE A 206 4.05 -13.62 7.31
CA ILE A 206 3.19 -12.92 6.36
C ILE A 206 4.04 -12.33 5.22
N ALA A 207 3.70 -12.68 4.00
CA ALA A 207 4.23 -12.14 2.76
C ALA A 207 3.23 -11.17 2.14
N ILE A 208 3.73 -10.03 1.66
CA ILE A 208 2.93 -8.99 0.99
C ILE A 208 3.66 -8.62 -0.30
N SER A 209 2.94 -8.68 -1.42
CA SER A 209 3.39 -8.13 -2.70
C SER A 209 2.43 -7.05 -3.17
N ILE A 210 2.98 -6.05 -3.86
CA ILE A 210 2.28 -4.89 -4.39
C ILE A 210 2.60 -4.82 -5.87
N ASP A 211 1.59 -4.96 -6.73
CA ASP A 211 1.68 -4.63 -8.14
C ASP A 211 0.85 -3.37 -8.38
N SER A 212 1.47 -2.33 -8.93
CA SER A 212 0.75 -1.10 -9.25
C SER A 212 1.16 -0.56 -10.61
N HIS A 213 0.18 -0.01 -11.32
CA HIS A 213 0.42 0.62 -12.61
C HIS A 213 -0.69 1.62 -12.94
N MET A 214 -0.32 2.64 -13.69
CA MET A 214 -1.27 3.58 -14.29
C MET A 214 -2.00 2.90 -15.45
N ILE A 215 -3.33 2.81 -15.34
CA ILE A 215 -4.19 2.36 -16.45
C ILE A 215 -4.22 3.43 -17.55
N ASP A 216 -4.28 4.70 -17.15
CA ASP A 216 -4.24 5.86 -18.02
C ASP A 216 -3.50 7.04 -17.36
N MET A 217 -3.68 8.27 -17.83
CA MET A 217 -2.98 9.43 -17.26
C MET A 217 -3.44 9.83 -15.85
N SER A 218 -4.53 9.26 -15.35
CA SER A 218 -5.21 9.64 -14.11
C SER A 218 -5.53 8.46 -13.20
N MET A 219 -5.76 7.26 -13.74
CA MET A 219 -6.20 6.11 -12.95
C MET A 219 -5.04 5.21 -12.56
N LEU A 220 -4.74 5.15 -11.27
CA LEU A 220 -3.82 4.18 -10.68
C LEU A 220 -4.58 2.90 -10.32
N GLN A 221 -4.05 1.75 -10.74
CA GLN A 221 -4.47 0.44 -10.26
C GLN A 221 -3.46 -0.12 -9.27
N VAL A 222 -3.96 -0.74 -8.20
CA VAL A 222 -3.14 -1.40 -7.19
C VAL A 222 -3.72 -2.79 -6.94
N GLN A 223 -2.91 -3.82 -7.16
CA GLN A 223 -3.19 -5.19 -6.79
C GLN A 223 -2.25 -5.62 -5.67
N LEU A 224 -2.83 -6.11 -4.58
CA LEU A 224 -2.09 -6.72 -3.49
C LEU A 224 -2.28 -8.22 -3.54
N ARG A 225 -1.21 -8.94 -3.24
CA ARG A 225 -1.27 -10.38 -2.95
C ARG A 225 -0.63 -10.63 -1.59
N VAL A 226 -1.39 -11.27 -0.72
CA VAL A 226 -1.02 -11.61 0.65
C VAL A 226 -1.07 -13.13 0.82
N VAL A 227 -0.02 -13.69 1.41
CA VAL A 227 0.07 -15.10 1.79
C VAL A 227 0.64 -15.16 3.19
N SER A 228 0.16 -16.09 4.02
CA SER A 228 0.65 -16.26 5.39
C SER A 228 0.82 -17.73 5.75
N GLU A 229 1.83 -18.06 6.57
CA GLU A 229 1.95 -19.40 7.17
C GLU A 229 0.84 -19.70 8.20
N GLU A 230 0.13 -18.66 8.64
CA GLU A 230 -0.95 -18.70 9.63
C GLU A 230 -2.28 -18.21 9.05
N ASP A 231 -3.39 -18.60 9.66
CA ASP A 231 -4.73 -18.10 9.32
C ASP A 231 -4.84 -16.60 9.64
N LEU A 232 -5.40 -15.83 8.71
CA LEU A 232 -5.54 -14.37 8.82
C LEU A 232 -7.00 -13.92 9.00
N SER A 233 -7.93 -14.82 9.32
CA SER A 233 -9.38 -14.50 9.33
C SER A 233 -9.79 -13.46 10.39
N ASP A 234 -8.92 -13.18 11.37
CA ASP A 234 -9.09 -12.15 12.41
C ASP A 234 -8.16 -10.94 12.24
N HIS A 235 -7.46 -10.85 11.11
CA HIS A 235 -6.58 -9.75 10.77
C HIS A 235 -7.29 -8.71 9.89
N LYS A 236 -6.62 -7.59 9.70
CA LYS A 236 -7.05 -6.53 8.78
C LYS A 236 -5.92 -6.17 7.83
N VAL A 237 -6.28 -5.85 6.60
CA VAL A 237 -5.40 -5.26 5.60
C VAL A 237 -5.56 -3.74 5.60
N ILE A 238 -4.44 -3.04 5.49
CA ILE A 238 -4.38 -1.59 5.36
C ILE A 238 -3.54 -1.27 4.13
N ALA A 239 -4.04 -0.37 3.30
CA ALA A 239 -3.30 0.16 2.16
C ALA A 239 -3.44 1.69 2.10
N TYR A 240 -2.31 2.37 2.07
CA TYR A 240 -2.21 3.82 2.00
C TYR A 240 -1.43 4.27 0.77
N LEU A 241 -1.79 5.45 0.26
CA LEU A 241 -0.95 6.21 -0.67
C LEU A 241 -0.18 7.24 0.15
N VAL A 242 1.14 7.26 -0.03
CA VAL A 242 2.04 8.27 0.55
C VAL A 242 2.67 9.12 -0.56
N GLU A 243 3.09 10.34 -0.23
CA GLU A 243 3.78 11.22 -1.17
C GLU A 243 5.04 11.85 -0.55
N ASP A 244 6.13 11.75 -1.29
CA ASP A 244 7.41 12.35 -0.99
C ASP A 244 7.57 13.78 -1.56
N ASN A 245 8.60 14.48 -1.10
CA ASN A 245 9.05 15.75 -1.65
C ASN A 245 8.00 16.88 -1.65
N LEU A 246 7.08 16.89 -0.67
CA LEU A 246 6.18 18.02 -0.46
C LEU A 246 6.93 19.17 0.22
N ILE A 247 6.80 20.39 -0.31
CA ILE A 247 7.59 21.54 0.14
C ILE A 247 6.73 22.52 0.93
N TYR A 248 7.00 22.62 2.23
CA TYR A 248 6.34 23.56 3.15
C TYR A 248 7.34 24.12 4.17
N ASP A 249 7.02 25.25 4.80
CA ASP A 249 7.85 25.79 5.88
C ASP A 249 7.59 25.03 7.18
N GLN A 250 8.65 24.66 7.90
CA GLN A 250 8.56 23.85 9.13
C GLN A 250 9.03 24.65 10.34
N THR A 251 8.20 24.80 11.39
CA THR A 251 8.63 25.38 12.66
C THR A 251 9.81 24.59 13.24
N ASN A 252 10.79 25.30 13.81
CA ASN A 252 12.03 24.69 14.29
C ASN A 252 12.48 25.30 15.63
N TYR A 253 12.43 24.51 16.70
CA TYR A 253 12.92 24.91 18.03
C TYR A 253 14.42 24.69 18.23
N TYR A 254 15.12 24.10 17.27
CA TYR A 254 16.53 23.76 17.35
C TYR A 254 17.45 24.76 16.66
N ASN A 255 16.92 25.85 16.11
CA ASN A 255 17.71 26.85 15.37
C ASN A 255 18.90 27.42 16.18
N TYR A 256 18.82 27.41 17.52
CA TYR A 256 19.88 27.90 18.41
C TYR A 256 20.59 26.79 19.20
N ASP A 257 20.31 25.51 18.93
CA ASP A 257 21.00 24.38 19.55
C ASP A 257 22.18 23.93 18.67
N GLU A 258 23.40 24.27 19.07
CA GLU A 258 24.63 23.96 18.32
C GLU A 258 24.88 22.45 18.10
N ASN A 259 24.19 21.57 18.85
CA ASN A 259 24.33 20.12 18.68
C ASN A 259 23.23 19.51 17.78
N SER A 260 22.26 20.30 17.33
CA SER A 260 21.19 19.83 16.47
C SER A 260 21.60 19.86 15.00
N TYR A 261 21.14 18.85 14.24
CA TYR A 261 21.18 18.86 12.78
C TYR A 261 20.53 20.13 12.19
N PHE A 262 19.53 20.70 12.88
CA PHE A 262 18.76 21.87 12.44
C PHE A 262 19.29 23.21 12.95
N PHE A 263 20.52 23.24 13.50
CA PHE A 263 21.16 24.47 13.96
C PHE A 263 21.31 25.49 12.82
N GLY A 264 20.88 26.74 13.05
CA GLY A 264 21.04 27.83 12.08
C GLY A 264 20.18 27.72 10.81
N MET A 265 19.27 26.75 10.70
CA MET A 265 18.41 26.55 9.53
C MET A 265 17.17 27.47 9.48
N GLY A 266 16.97 28.31 10.50
CA GLY A 266 15.82 29.22 10.63
C GLY A 266 14.71 28.69 11.53
N ASN A 267 13.79 29.58 11.91
CA ASN A 267 12.51 29.23 12.52
C ASN A 267 11.41 30.16 11.95
N PRO A 268 10.60 29.69 10.99
CA PRO A 268 10.61 28.34 10.43
C PRO A 268 11.85 28.03 9.56
N ILE A 269 12.12 26.75 9.33
CA ILE A 269 12.98 26.27 8.24
C ILE A 269 12.18 26.45 6.95
N VAL A 270 12.72 27.22 6.02
CA VAL A 270 12.05 27.57 4.77
C VAL A 270 12.22 26.47 3.73
N ASN A 271 11.16 26.13 2.99
CA ASN A 271 11.15 25.06 1.98
C ASN A 271 11.64 23.72 2.55
N PHE A 272 11.14 23.33 3.73
CA PHE A 272 11.40 22.02 4.29
C PHE A 272 10.75 20.93 3.43
N VAL A 273 11.45 19.82 3.27
CA VAL A 273 11.00 18.67 2.48
C VAL A 273 10.26 17.70 3.40
N HIS A 274 9.00 17.43 3.10
CA HIS A 274 8.17 16.45 3.78
C HIS A 274 8.07 15.19 2.92
N ASN A 275 8.45 14.06 3.53
CA ASN A 275 8.41 12.73 2.92
C ASN A 275 7.34 11.86 3.58
N ASP A 276 6.95 10.78 2.91
CA ASP A 276 6.05 9.74 3.39
C ASP A 276 4.65 10.25 3.79
N VAL A 277 4.26 11.42 3.31
CA VAL A 277 3.04 12.08 3.77
C VAL A 277 1.82 11.26 3.37
N LEU A 278 0.98 10.90 4.32
CA LEU A 278 -0.27 10.19 4.04
C LEU A 278 -1.18 11.05 3.16
N ARG A 279 -1.45 10.59 1.93
CA ARG A 279 -2.30 11.32 0.96
C ARG A 279 -3.64 10.67 0.72
N HIS A 280 -3.73 9.34 0.84
CA HIS A 280 -4.97 8.61 0.67
C HIS A 280 -4.97 7.29 1.45
N SER A 281 -6.16 6.78 1.77
CA SER A 281 -6.37 5.44 2.33
C SER A 281 -7.29 4.65 1.42
N PHE A 282 -6.79 3.57 0.83
CA PHE A 282 -7.56 2.68 -0.06
C PHE A 282 -8.54 1.80 0.73
N THR A 283 -8.23 1.54 1.99
CA THR A 283 -9.08 0.88 2.98
C THR A 283 -9.67 1.92 3.96
N ASP A 284 -10.51 1.47 4.90
CA ASP A 284 -10.73 2.25 6.12
C ASP A 284 -9.38 2.59 6.78
N ALA A 285 -9.29 3.73 7.46
CA ALA A 285 -8.04 4.19 8.06
C ALA A 285 -7.44 3.16 9.03
N LEU A 286 -8.27 2.39 9.74
CA LEU A 286 -7.81 1.32 10.65
C LEU A 286 -7.76 -0.07 10.00
N GLY A 287 -7.98 -0.13 8.68
CA GLY A 287 -7.96 -1.34 7.88
C GLY A 287 -9.31 -2.00 7.70
N ASN A 288 -9.44 -2.69 6.57
CA ASN A 288 -10.58 -3.54 6.28
C ASN A 288 -10.31 -4.95 6.82
N PRO A 289 -11.31 -5.66 7.36
CA PRO A 289 -11.14 -7.06 7.74
C PRO A 289 -10.74 -7.91 6.53
N MET A 290 -9.83 -8.86 6.76
CA MET A 290 -9.55 -9.92 5.79
C MET A 290 -10.83 -10.75 5.56
N GLU A 291 -10.95 -11.39 4.40
CA GLU A 291 -12.09 -12.29 4.17
C GLU A 291 -12.10 -13.44 5.20
N ASN A 292 -13.28 -13.93 5.56
CA ASN A 292 -13.41 -15.03 6.52
C ASN A 292 -14.09 -16.23 5.84
N PRO A 293 -13.36 -17.33 5.61
CA PRO A 293 -11.99 -17.60 6.08
C PRO A 293 -10.90 -17.01 5.18
N THR A 294 -9.77 -16.63 5.76
CA THR A 294 -8.49 -16.45 5.06
C THR A 294 -7.50 -17.51 5.58
N PRO A 295 -7.54 -18.73 5.03
CA PRO A 295 -6.74 -19.85 5.54
C PRO A 295 -5.25 -19.67 5.23
N ALA A 296 -4.42 -20.29 6.07
CA ALA A 296 -2.98 -20.35 5.88
C ALA A 296 -2.59 -20.91 4.50
N LEU A 297 -1.49 -20.39 3.96
CA LEU A 297 -0.82 -20.78 2.71
C LEU A 297 -1.67 -20.60 1.44
N ASN A 298 -2.80 -19.90 1.52
CA ASN A 298 -3.59 -19.54 0.36
C ASN A 298 -3.31 -18.09 -0.08
N ASP A 299 -3.36 -17.87 -1.39
CA ASP A 299 -3.31 -16.53 -1.96
C ASP A 299 -4.59 -15.76 -1.65
N THR A 300 -4.43 -14.56 -1.11
CA THR A 300 -5.51 -13.59 -0.91
C THR A 300 -5.19 -12.32 -1.69
N PHE A 301 -6.11 -11.90 -2.55
CA PHE A 301 -5.92 -10.76 -3.44
C PHE A 301 -6.81 -9.59 -3.07
N PHE A 302 -6.27 -8.38 -3.15
CA PHE A 302 -7.02 -7.14 -3.00
C PHE A 302 -6.77 -6.26 -4.21
N ASN A 303 -7.82 -5.65 -4.75
CA ASN A 303 -7.70 -4.77 -5.90
C ASN A 303 -8.31 -3.42 -5.54
N TYR A 304 -7.52 -2.37 -5.75
CA TYR A 304 -7.92 -0.98 -5.53
C TYR A 304 -7.67 -0.16 -6.79
N SER A 305 -8.37 0.96 -6.88
CA SER A 305 -8.13 1.97 -7.89
C SER A 305 -8.22 3.36 -7.25
N PHE A 306 -7.46 4.31 -7.78
CA PHE A 306 -7.47 5.69 -7.30
C PHE A 306 -7.30 6.65 -8.47
N GLU A 307 -8.17 7.65 -8.53
CA GLU A 307 -8.07 8.76 -9.49
C GLU A 307 -7.09 9.79 -8.95
N ILE A 308 -5.93 9.89 -9.60
CA ILE A 308 -4.89 10.86 -9.29
C ILE A 308 -5.30 12.23 -9.81
N ASP A 309 -5.44 13.17 -8.89
CA ASP A 309 -5.70 14.58 -9.20
C ASP A 309 -4.42 15.40 -9.41
N SER A 310 -4.59 16.66 -9.82
CA SER A 310 -3.46 17.58 -10.07
C SER A 310 -2.66 17.98 -8.82
N GLY A 311 -3.11 17.61 -7.62
CA GLY A 311 -2.44 17.87 -6.36
C GLY A 311 -1.37 16.84 -5.99
N HIS A 312 -1.10 15.87 -6.86
CA HIS A 312 -0.10 14.82 -6.65
C HIS A 312 0.98 14.86 -7.74
N THR A 313 2.20 14.52 -7.35
CA THR A 313 3.33 14.32 -8.27
C THR A 313 3.62 12.83 -8.40
N LEU A 314 3.30 12.24 -9.56
CA LEU A 314 3.40 10.79 -9.78
C LEU A 314 4.74 10.17 -9.35
N ALA A 315 5.85 10.84 -9.65
CA ALA A 315 7.20 10.35 -9.33
C ALA A 315 7.51 10.32 -7.83
N ASN A 316 6.66 10.92 -6.99
CA ASN A 316 6.82 10.97 -5.54
C ASN A 316 5.82 10.07 -4.82
N LEU A 317 4.94 9.37 -5.55
CA LEU A 317 3.91 8.54 -4.94
C LEU A 317 4.42 7.14 -4.61
N GLY A 318 4.08 6.67 -3.42
CA GLY A 318 4.32 5.31 -2.97
C GLY A 318 3.08 4.71 -2.31
N ILE A 319 3.09 3.39 -2.16
CA ILE A 319 2.04 2.60 -1.55
C ILE A 319 2.63 1.92 -0.33
N VAL A 320 2.02 2.15 0.84
CA VAL A 320 2.33 1.43 2.07
C VAL A 320 1.20 0.45 2.35
N VAL A 321 1.56 -0.82 2.49
CA VAL A 321 0.64 -1.88 2.90
C VAL A 321 1.09 -2.45 4.23
N MET A 322 0.15 -2.72 5.13
CA MET A 322 0.43 -3.43 6.37
C MET A 322 -0.70 -4.38 6.73
N ILE A 323 -0.35 -5.51 7.33
CA ILE A 323 -1.31 -6.43 7.94
C ILE A 323 -1.27 -6.22 9.45
N VAL A 324 -2.43 -5.97 10.04
CA VAL A 324 -2.57 -5.75 11.48
C VAL A 324 -3.45 -6.82 12.10
N ASN A 325 -3.17 -7.16 13.36
CA ASN A 325 -4.07 -8.02 14.14
C ASN A 325 -5.31 -7.24 14.64
N GLN A 326 -6.22 -7.94 15.34
CA GLN A 326 -7.42 -7.35 15.94
C GLN A 326 -7.18 -6.16 16.89
N ASN A 327 -5.96 -6.02 17.44
CA ASN A 327 -5.57 -4.95 18.35
C ASN A 327 -4.83 -3.80 17.65
N ASN A 328 -4.86 -3.75 16.31
CA ASN A 328 -4.13 -2.78 15.48
C ASN A 328 -2.60 -2.90 15.55
N THR A 329 -2.02 -3.98 16.09
CA THR A 329 -0.57 -4.18 16.00
C THR A 329 -0.21 -4.58 14.58
N ALA A 330 0.71 -3.84 13.94
CA ALA A 330 1.25 -4.24 12.64
C ALA A 330 2.15 -5.48 12.80
N ILE A 331 1.87 -6.50 12.00
CA ILE A 331 2.57 -7.78 12.00
C ILE A 331 3.64 -7.81 10.92
N ASN A 332 3.30 -7.32 9.73
CA ASN A 332 4.26 -7.06 8.66
C ASN A 332 3.80 -5.90 7.78
N SER A 333 4.72 -5.35 6.99
CA SER A 333 4.46 -4.28 6.04
C SER A 333 5.22 -4.46 4.74
N GLN A 334 4.83 -3.68 3.73
CA GLN A 334 5.55 -3.56 2.47
C GLN A 334 5.36 -2.15 1.92
N PHE A 335 6.39 -1.63 1.27
CA PHE A 335 6.38 -0.38 0.56
C PHE A 335 6.71 -0.61 -0.91
N SER A 336 6.09 0.14 -1.81
CA SER A 336 6.46 0.20 -3.22
C SER A 336 6.23 1.60 -3.76
N GLU A 337 7.13 2.09 -4.61
CA GLU A 337 6.79 3.19 -5.53
C GLU A 337 5.61 2.76 -6.43
N ILE A 338 4.85 3.73 -6.94
CA ILE A 338 3.81 3.41 -7.94
C ILE A 338 4.44 3.04 -9.30
N ASN A 339 3.69 2.35 -10.17
CA ASN A 339 4.18 1.85 -11.46
C ASN A 339 5.32 0.83 -11.32
N TYR A 340 5.29 0.09 -10.23
CA TYR A 340 6.30 -0.89 -9.88
C TYR A 340 5.64 -2.15 -9.32
N PHE A 341 6.33 -3.27 -9.53
CA PHE A 341 6.02 -4.55 -8.92
C PHE A 341 7.02 -4.85 -7.80
N GLN A 342 6.53 -4.81 -6.56
CA GLN A 342 7.26 -5.20 -5.37
C GLN A 342 6.80 -6.60 -4.93
N ASP A 343 7.71 -7.56 -5.00
CA ASP A 343 7.47 -8.93 -4.54
C ASP A 343 7.58 -9.05 -3.01
N PHE A 344 7.46 -10.27 -2.47
CA PHE A 344 7.53 -10.57 -1.04
C PHE A 344 8.82 -10.09 -0.34
N ASN A 345 9.95 -10.07 -1.04
CA ASN A 345 11.28 -9.81 -0.47
C ASN A 345 12.01 -8.66 -1.15
#